data_AF-A0A8I1GA26-F1
#
_entry.id   AF-A0A8I1GA26-F1
#
_cell.length_a   1.000
_cell.length_b   1.000
_cell.length_c   1.000
_cell.angle_alpha   90.00
_cell.angle_beta   90.00
_cell.angle_gamma   90.00
#
_symmetry.space_group_name_H-M   'P 1'
#
loop_
_entity.id
_entity.type
_entity.pdbx_description
1 polymer ?
#
loop_
_entity_poly.entity_id
_entity_poly.type
_entity_poly.pdbx_seq_one_letter_code
_entity_poly.pdbx_strand_id
1 'polypeptide(L)'
;MHAELESGGYEALLYDLLHFDLSQINIREAPKTAALLEQKIEHFDSVTTWIYDRLWSGAPTRKHSHWPPQVRCSEMHEDYLASADTTGQKRKKVETELGMRLAKLIPNIERRRSSIRTAEGPARPWVYMLPPLEDCRSAFEEGLGQPVPWPPIDDDEDWRGRDE
;
A
#
# COMPACT_ATOMS: atom_id res chain seq x y z
N MET A 1 -38.56 3.51 -34.34
CA MET A 1 -37.66 3.03 -33.26
C MET A 1 -38.37 2.81 -31.93
N HIS A 2 -39.50 3.47 -31.61
CA HIS A 2 -40.21 3.26 -30.33
C HIS A 2 -41.35 2.22 -30.38
N ALA A 3 -41.81 1.83 -31.58
CA ALA A 3 -42.97 0.96 -31.74
C ALA A 3 -42.81 -0.43 -31.10
N GLU A 4 -41.59 -1.00 -31.07
CA GLU A 4 -41.33 -2.29 -30.41
C GLU A 4 -41.26 -2.17 -28.89
N LEU A 5 -40.83 -1.01 -28.35
CA LEU A 5 -40.83 -0.76 -26.91
C LEU A 5 -42.25 -0.58 -26.38
N GLU A 6 -43.10 0.12 -27.14
CA GLU A 6 -44.53 0.33 -26.84
C GLU A 6 -45.38 -0.93 -27.09
N SER A 7 -44.90 -1.86 -27.91
CA SER A 7 -45.55 -3.14 -28.21
C SER A 7 -45.06 -4.26 -27.27
N GLY A 8 -45.09 -4.02 -25.96
CA GLY A 8 -44.80 -5.06 -24.97
C GLY A 8 -43.36 -5.10 -24.46
N GLY A 9 -42.45 -4.29 -25.02
CA GLY A 9 -41.05 -4.24 -24.57
C GLY A 9 -40.89 -3.66 -23.16
N TYR A 10 -41.68 -2.64 -22.81
CA TYR A 10 -41.67 -2.08 -21.46
C TYR A 10 -42.24 -3.03 -20.42
N GLU A 11 -43.32 -3.73 -20.76
CA GLU A 11 -43.95 -4.73 -19.88
C GLU A 11 -43.02 -5.94 -19.67
N ALA A 12 -42.31 -6.39 -20.71
CA ALA A 12 -41.32 -7.46 -20.61
C ALA A 12 -40.14 -7.06 -19.71
N LEU A 13 -39.60 -5.85 -19.90
CA LEU A 13 -38.52 -5.34 -19.05
C LEU A 13 -38.96 -5.19 -17.59
N LEU A 14 -40.17 -4.69 -17.34
CA LEU A 14 -40.71 -4.57 -15.99
C LEU A 14 -40.92 -5.94 -15.34
N TYR A 15 -41.41 -6.91 -16.11
CA TYR A 15 -41.56 -8.29 -15.65
C TYR A 15 -40.21 -8.88 -15.22
N ASP A 16 -39.17 -8.70 -16.04
CA ASP A 16 -37.81 -9.17 -15.74
C ASP A 16 -37.25 -8.49 -14.48
N LEU A 17 -37.40 -7.17 -14.35
CA LEU A 17 -36.90 -6.42 -13.18
C LEU A 17 -37.62 -6.79 -11.87
N LEU A 18 -38.92 -7.11 -11.91
CA LEU A 18 -39.69 -7.53 -10.74
C LEU A 18 -39.38 -8.97 -10.30
N HIS A 19 -39.00 -9.85 -11.23
CA HIS A 19 -38.62 -11.23 -10.95
C HIS A 19 -37.11 -11.42 -10.78
N PHE A 20 -36.33 -10.35 -10.94
CA PHE A 20 -34.90 -10.38 -10.76
C PHE A 20 -34.54 -10.58 -9.29
N ASP A 21 -33.93 -11.72 -8.99
CA ASP A 21 -33.57 -12.09 -7.62
C ASP A 21 -32.37 -11.29 -7.12
N LEU A 22 -32.67 -10.25 -6.32
CA LEU A 22 -31.67 -9.38 -5.70
C LEU A 22 -30.85 -10.09 -4.60
N SER A 23 -31.22 -11.31 -4.18
CA SER A 23 -30.43 -12.07 -3.20
C SER A 23 -29.11 -12.60 -3.77
N GLN A 24 -29.00 -12.70 -5.10
CA GLN A 24 -27.78 -13.14 -5.80
C GLN A 24 -26.76 -12.01 -6.01
N ILE A 25 -27.15 -10.75 -5.79
CA ILE A 25 -26.29 -9.59 -6.06
C ILE A 25 -26.20 -8.74 -4.80
N ASN A 26 -24.99 -8.61 -4.25
CA ASN A 26 -24.75 -7.73 -3.12
C ASN A 26 -24.66 -6.26 -3.59
N ILE A 27 -25.81 -5.61 -3.74
CA ILE A 27 -25.95 -4.22 -4.25
C ILE A 27 -25.11 -3.20 -3.44
N ARG A 28 -24.77 -3.54 -2.19
CA ARG A 28 -23.98 -2.68 -1.29
C ARG A 28 -22.47 -2.78 -1.53
N GLU A 29 -22.01 -3.79 -2.26
CA GLU A 29 -20.61 -3.96 -2.62
C GLU A 29 -20.33 -3.30 -3.96
N ALA A 30 -19.68 -2.13 -3.92
CA ALA A 30 -19.21 -1.48 -5.13
C ALA A 30 -18.19 -2.38 -5.85
N PRO A 31 -18.26 -2.49 -7.20
CA PRO A 31 -17.32 -3.29 -7.95
C PRO A 31 -15.90 -2.73 -7.78
N LYS A 32 -14.96 -3.61 -7.38
CA LYS A 32 -13.54 -3.27 -7.20
C LYS A 32 -12.88 -3.14 -8.57
N THR A 33 -12.99 -1.95 -9.17
CA THR A 33 -12.42 -1.63 -10.48
C THR A 33 -11.10 -0.86 -10.35
N ALA A 34 -10.26 -0.86 -11.38
CA ALA A 34 -9.01 -0.09 -11.41
C ALA A 34 -9.25 1.42 -11.19
N ALA A 35 -10.35 1.96 -11.72
CA ALA A 35 -10.74 3.36 -11.50
C ALA A 35 -11.06 3.65 -10.01
N LEU A 36 -11.67 2.71 -9.30
CA LEU A 36 -11.92 2.85 -7.86
C LEU A 36 -10.60 2.80 -7.05
N LEU A 37 -9.60 2.06 -7.52
CA LEU A 37 -8.26 2.04 -6.95
C LEU A 37 -7.55 3.37 -7.14
N GLU A 38 -7.55 3.92 -8.36
CA GLU A 38 -7.01 5.25 -8.64
C GLU A 38 -7.66 6.31 -7.75
N GLN A 39 -8.99 6.31 -7.65
CA GLN A 39 -9.72 7.23 -6.78
C GLN A 39 -9.28 7.12 -5.31
N LYS A 40 -9.08 5.89 -4.78
CA LYS A 40 -8.61 5.72 -3.39
C LYS A 40 -7.18 6.23 -3.21
N ILE A 41 -6.28 5.95 -4.16
CA ILE A 41 -4.88 6.38 -4.12
C ILE A 41 -4.79 7.92 -4.11
N GLU A 42 -5.62 8.62 -4.89
CA GLU A 42 -5.68 10.09 -4.91
C GLU A 42 -6.07 10.70 -3.55
N HIS A 43 -6.84 9.97 -2.74
CA HIS A 43 -7.29 10.43 -1.43
C HIS A 43 -6.34 10.07 -0.28
N PHE A 44 -5.19 9.46 -0.56
CA PHE A 44 -4.22 9.10 0.47
C PHE A 44 -3.66 10.33 1.18
N ASP A 45 -3.51 10.21 2.51
CA ASP A 45 -2.70 11.15 3.26
C ASP A 45 -1.22 10.95 2.95
N SER A 46 -0.42 11.97 3.23
CA SER A 46 0.98 12.04 2.81
C SER A 46 1.85 10.86 3.21
N VAL A 47 1.60 10.31 4.40
CA VAL A 47 2.33 9.15 4.89
C VAL A 47 1.90 7.88 4.14
N THR A 48 0.60 7.74 3.85
CA THR A 48 0.09 6.58 3.09
C THR A 48 0.59 6.61 1.66
N THR A 49 0.59 7.78 1.00
CA THR A 49 1.19 7.93 -0.33
C THR A 49 2.67 7.55 -0.31
N TRP A 50 3.44 8.06 0.65
CA TRP A 50 4.86 7.73 0.76
C TRP A 50 5.09 6.24 1.00
N ILE A 51 4.34 5.59 1.90
CA ILE A 51 4.53 4.16 2.15
C ILE A 51 4.09 3.31 0.96
N TYR A 52 3.03 3.72 0.26
CA TYR A 52 2.60 3.08 -0.98
C TYR A 52 3.74 3.09 -2.01
N ASP A 53 4.41 4.23 -2.19
CA ASP A 53 5.57 4.31 -3.08
C ASP A 53 6.74 3.42 -2.61
N ARG A 54 6.95 3.30 -1.29
CA ARG A 54 8.00 2.43 -0.73
C ARG A 54 7.68 0.95 -0.99
N LEU A 55 6.45 0.51 -0.72
CA LEU A 55 5.97 -0.86 -0.98
C LEU A 55 5.99 -1.20 -2.48
N TRP A 56 5.66 -0.23 -3.33
CA TRP A 56 5.77 -0.34 -4.77
C TRP A 56 7.23 -0.55 -5.18
N SER A 57 8.15 0.28 -4.67
CA SER A 57 9.58 0.16 -4.96
C SER A 57 10.26 -1.08 -4.37
N GLY A 58 9.61 -1.77 -3.42
CA GLY A 58 10.20 -2.89 -2.71
C GLY A 58 11.33 -2.51 -1.76
N ALA A 59 11.43 -1.23 -1.37
CA ALA A 59 12.46 -0.74 -0.44
C ALA A 59 11.86 0.25 0.57
N PRO A 60 12.23 0.18 1.87
CA PRO A 60 11.64 1.01 2.90
C PRO A 60 12.13 2.46 2.84
N THR A 61 13.30 2.71 2.24
CA THR A 61 13.78 4.06 1.94
C THR A 61 14.50 4.10 0.59
N ARG A 62 14.68 5.30 0.03
CA ARG A 62 15.49 5.52 -1.18
C ARG A 62 16.97 5.12 -1.05
N LYS A 63 17.47 4.87 0.17
CA LYS A 63 18.85 4.43 0.43
C LYS A 63 19.02 2.91 0.34
N HIS A 64 17.91 2.15 0.33
CA HIS A 64 17.92 0.69 0.21
C HIS A 64 17.55 0.28 -1.22
N SER A 65 18.19 -0.78 -1.71
CA SER A 65 17.84 -1.42 -2.99
C SER A 65 16.81 -2.54 -2.84
N HIS A 66 16.61 -3.05 -1.62
CA HIS A 66 15.70 -4.15 -1.31
C HIS A 66 14.93 -3.88 -0.01
N TRP A 67 14.06 -4.81 0.40
CA TRP A 67 13.31 -4.74 1.65
C TRP A 67 14.06 -5.44 2.79
N PRO A 68 14.83 -4.74 3.65
CA PRO A 68 15.55 -5.36 4.76
C PRO A 68 14.61 -5.73 5.92
N PRO A 69 15.01 -6.68 6.79
CA PRO A 69 14.23 -7.04 7.97
C PRO A 69 14.19 -5.95 9.05
N GLN A 70 15.08 -4.95 8.96
CA GLN A 70 15.07 -3.81 9.87
C GLN A 70 15.60 -2.54 9.20
N VAL A 71 15.08 -1.40 9.62
CA VAL A 71 15.49 -0.08 9.13
C VAL A 71 15.54 0.93 10.29
N ARG A 72 16.50 1.87 10.27
CA ARG A 72 16.58 2.92 11.30
C ARG A 72 15.33 3.80 11.24
N CYS A 73 14.73 4.10 12.39
CA CYS A 73 13.56 4.99 12.45
C CYS A 73 13.89 6.37 11.87
N SER A 74 15.10 6.87 12.15
CA SER A 74 15.57 8.15 11.61
C SER A 74 15.68 8.14 10.09
N GLU A 75 16.13 7.04 9.47
CA GLU A 75 16.23 6.94 8.01
C GLU A 75 14.86 6.99 7.34
N MET A 76 13.89 6.26 7.89
CA MET A 76 12.51 6.29 7.40
C MET A 76 11.90 7.69 7.52
N HIS A 77 12.14 8.35 8.65
CA HIS A 77 11.66 9.71 8.87
C HIS A 77 12.32 10.71 7.92
N GLU A 78 13.64 10.66 7.73
CA GLU A 78 14.37 11.48 6.76
C GLU A 78 13.83 11.30 5.33
N ASP A 79 13.59 10.05 4.93
CA ASP A 79 13.09 9.75 3.58
C ASP A 79 11.65 10.24 3.37
N TYR A 80 10.81 10.11 4.40
CA TYR A 80 9.48 10.72 4.40
C TYR A 80 9.55 12.24 4.23
N LEU A 81 10.42 12.92 4.99
CA LEU A 81 10.58 14.38 4.89
C LEU A 81 11.04 14.80 3.49
N ALA A 82 12.00 14.07 2.90
CA ALA A 82 12.47 14.32 1.54
C ALA A 82 11.35 14.11 0.50
N SER A 83 10.51 13.10 0.71
CA SER A 83 9.34 12.86 -0.14
C SER A 83 8.32 14.00 -0.02
N ALA A 84 8.00 14.41 1.21
CA ALA A 84 7.03 15.46 1.50
C ALA A 84 7.48 16.83 0.96
N ASP A 85 8.78 17.13 0.99
CA ASP A 85 9.36 18.34 0.39
C ASP A 85 9.20 18.36 -1.14
N THR A 86 9.44 17.22 -1.79
CA THR A 86 9.30 17.09 -3.25
C THR A 86 7.85 17.30 -3.70
N THR A 87 6.88 16.82 -2.92
CA THR A 87 5.44 17.01 -3.18
C THR A 87 4.93 18.40 -2.77
N GLY A 88 5.79 19.28 -2.25
CA GLY A 88 5.41 20.65 -1.87
C GLY A 88 4.50 20.74 -0.63
N GLN A 89 4.54 19.73 0.24
CA GLN A 89 3.67 19.71 1.42
C GLN A 89 4.14 20.68 2.51
N LYS A 90 3.30 21.68 2.79
CA LYS A 90 3.60 22.73 3.79
C LYS A 90 3.56 22.24 5.24
N ARG A 91 2.87 21.13 5.54
CA ARG A 91 2.73 20.56 6.90
C ARG A 91 3.28 19.15 6.94
N LYS A 92 4.54 19.03 7.34
CA LYS A 92 5.21 17.75 7.60
C LYS A 92 4.65 17.14 8.88
N LYS A 93 4.35 15.84 8.85
CA LYS A 93 3.96 15.11 10.07
C LYS A 93 5.19 14.92 10.97
N VAL A 94 4.99 15.03 12.27
CA VAL A 94 6.05 14.82 13.27
C VAL A 94 6.33 13.32 13.39
N GLU A 95 7.56 12.93 13.77
CA GLU A 95 8.01 11.54 13.89
C GLU A 95 7.02 10.62 14.67
N THR A 96 6.36 11.13 15.71
CA THR A 96 5.32 10.39 16.45
C THR A 96 4.13 10.03 15.58
N GLU A 97 3.64 10.97 14.77
CA GLU A 97 2.48 10.75 13.90
C GLU A 97 2.84 9.81 12.74
N LEU A 98 4.06 9.93 12.20
CA LEU A 98 4.60 8.97 11.25
C LEU A 98 4.58 7.55 11.83
N GLY A 99 5.10 7.37 13.06
CA GLY A 99 5.11 6.08 13.74
C GLY A 99 3.70 5.52 13.99
N MET A 100 2.76 6.35 14.43
CA MET A 100 1.36 5.94 14.62
C MET A 100 0.69 5.50 13.32
N ARG A 101 1.02 6.18 12.21
CA ARG A 101 0.45 5.86 10.90
C ARG A 101 1.07 4.58 10.32
N LEU A 102 2.38 4.41 10.45
CA LEU A 102 3.09 3.19 10.07
C LEU A 102 2.56 1.96 10.82
N ALA A 103 2.29 2.09 12.12
CA ALA A 103 1.69 1.01 12.91
C ALA A 103 0.29 0.58 12.44
N LYS A 104 -0.42 1.43 11.69
CA LYS A 104 -1.72 1.09 11.09
C LYS A 104 -1.60 0.52 9.68
N LEU A 105 -0.52 0.82 8.96
CA LEU A 105 -0.34 0.46 7.55
C LEU A 105 0.53 -0.80 7.38
N ILE A 106 1.48 -1.02 8.29
CA ILE A 106 2.40 -2.15 8.26
C ILE A 106 2.03 -3.10 9.40
N PRO A 107 1.73 -4.38 9.11
CA PRO A 107 1.29 -5.34 10.10
C PRO A 107 2.46 -5.64 11.06
N ASN A 108 2.19 -5.80 12.36
CA ASN A 108 3.18 -6.24 13.34
C ASN A 108 4.51 -5.45 13.36
N ILE A 109 4.53 -4.20 12.86
CA ILE A 109 5.75 -3.39 12.87
C ILE A 109 6.18 -3.11 14.31
N GLU A 110 7.36 -3.59 14.67
CA GLU A 110 7.90 -3.42 16.02
C GLU A 110 8.98 -2.34 16.02
N ARG A 111 8.97 -1.46 17.03
CA ARG A 111 10.05 -0.50 17.25
C ARG A 111 10.93 -0.94 18.41
N ARG A 112 12.21 -1.25 18.14
CA ARG A 112 13.16 -1.69 19.17
C ARG A 112 14.51 -1.01 19.08
N ARG A 113 15.30 -1.12 20.15
CA ARG A 113 16.69 -0.65 20.20
C ARG A 113 17.60 -1.79 19.75
N SER A 114 18.22 -1.66 18.57
CA SER A 114 19.11 -2.69 18.03
C SER A 114 20.57 -2.26 18.15
N SER A 115 21.44 -3.17 18.56
CA SER A 115 22.88 -2.92 18.62
C SER A 115 23.47 -2.99 17.22
N ILE A 116 23.96 -1.88 16.69
CA ILE A 116 24.55 -1.79 15.35
C ILE A 116 25.97 -1.26 15.52
N ARG A 117 26.93 -1.91 14.84
CA ARG A 117 28.29 -1.39 14.71
C ARG A 117 28.29 -0.24 13.71
N THR A 118 28.67 0.95 14.14
CA THR A 118 28.92 2.09 13.26
C THR A 118 30.43 2.36 13.18
N ALA A 119 30.83 3.24 12.26
CA ALA A 119 32.22 3.68 12.15
C ALA A 119 32.75 4.37 13.43
N GLU A 120 31.84 4.93 14.25
CA GLU A 120 32.14 5.65 15.49
C GLU A 120 32.10 4.76 16.74
N GLY A 121 31.77 3.47 16.59
CA GLY A 121 31.68 2.50 17.69
C GLY A 121 30.32 1.80 17.78
N PRO A 122 30.06 1.06 18.87
CA PRO A 122 28.78 0.41 19.08
C PRO A 122 27.69 1.45 19.38
N ALA A 123 26.67 1.53 18.53
CA ALA A 123 25.49 2.38 18.73
C ALA A 123 24.24 1.52 18.95
N ARG A 124 23.25 2.09 19.65
CA ARG A 124 21.94 1.43 19.87
C ARG A 124 20.79 2.31 19.36
N PRO A 125 20.70 2.58 18.05
CA PRO A 125 19.62 3.39 17.50
C PRO A 125 18.26 2.69 17.61
N TRP A 126 17.20 3.48 17.47
CA TRP A 126 15.85 2.95 17.26
C TRP A 126 15.71 2.44 15.83
N VAL A 127 15.19 1.22 15.70
CA VAL A 127 14.90 0.58 14.42
C VAL A 127 13.46 0.10 14.39
N TYR A 128 12.87 0.12 13.20
CA TYR A 128 11.67 -0.63 12.89
C TYR A 128 12.07 -2.03 12.44
N MET A 129 11.41 -3.03 12.98
CA MET A 129 11.41 -4.40 12.47
C MET A 129 10.33 -4.49 11.41
N LEU A 130 10.76 -4.71 10.18
CA LEU A 130 9.87 -4.80 9.04
C LEU A 130 9.49 -6.27 8.82
N PRO A 131 8.19 -6.59 8.72
CA PRO A 131 7.77 -7.86 8.18
C PRO A 131 8.25 -8.02 6.73
N PRO A 132 8.20 -9.25 6.18
CA PRO A 132 8.38 -9.48 4.75
C PRO A 132 7.57 -8.51 3.89
N LEU A 133 8.12 -8.15 2.73
CA LEU A 133 7.47 -7.21 1.81
C LEU A 133 6.09 -7.68 1.37
N GLU A 134 5.94 -8.99 1.14
CA GLU A 134 4.67 -9.62 0.76
C GLU A 134 3.61 -9.42 1.85
N ASP A 135 3.92 -9.72 3.11
CA ASP A 135 3.03 -9.49 4.25
C ASP A 135 2.61 -8.02 4.36
N CYS A 136 3.54 -7.10 4.11
CA CYS A 136 3.26 -5.67 4.14
C CYS A 136 2.31 -5.26 3.00
N ARG A 137 2.50 -5.80 1.79
CA ARG A 137 1.63 -5.57 0.63
C ARG A 137 0.23 -6.14 0.87
N SER A 138 0.12 -7.38 1.36
CA SER A 138 -1.16 -8.02 1.67
C SER A 138 -1.94 -7.27 2.75
N ALA A 139 -1.28 -6.83 3.82
CA ALA A 139 -1.94 -6.02 4.85
C ALA A 139 -2.37 -4.64 4.33
N PHE A 140 -1.61 -4.05 3.40
CA PHE A 140 -2.00 -2.80 2.74
C PHE A 140 -3.27 -2.99 1.89
N GLU A 141 -3.35 -4.10 1.13
CA GLU A 141 -4.54 -4.47 0.35
C GLU A 141 -5.76 -4.73 1.22
N GLU A 142 -5.57 -5.42 2.35
CA GLU A 142 -6.62 -5.64 3.35
C GLU A 142 -7.16 -4.30 3.88
N GLY A 143 -6.26 -3.37 4.24
CA GLY A 143 -6.62 -2.02 4.65
C GLY A 143 -7.32 -1.20 3.56
N LEU A 144 -7.00 -1.46 2.29
CA LEU A 144 -7.63 -0.81 1.13
C LEU A 144 -8.96 -1.49 0.72
N GLY A 145 -9.17 -2.73 1.17
CA GLY A 145 -10.30 -3.58 0.81
C GLY A 145 -10.28 -4.09 -0.62
N GLN A 146 -9.14 -4.03 -1.32
CA GLN A 146 -9.01 -4.47 -2.72
C GLN A 146 -7.55 -4.81 -3.09
N PRO A 147 -7.35 -5.70 -4.07
CA PRO A 147 -6.01 -6.04 -4.54
C PRO A 147 -5.36 -4.87 -5.28
N VAL A 148 -4.03 -4.82 -5.23
CA VAL A 148 -3.19 -3.85 -5.93
C VAL A 148 -2.22 -4.61 -6.84
N PRO A 149 -2.03 -4.20 -8.11
CA PRO A 149 -1.13 -4.88 -9.03
C PRO A 149 0.33 -4.53 -8.72
N TRP A 150 0.88 -5.06 -7.63
CA TRP A 150 2.26 -4.82 -7.23
C TRP A 150 3.27 -5.34 -8.29
N PRO A 151 4.42 -4.68 -8.45
CA PRO A 151 5.48 -5.20 -9.30
C PRO A 151 6.03 -6.52 -8.71
N PRO A 152 6.53 -7.42 -9.57
CA PRO A 152 7.18 -8.65 -9.12
C PRO A 152 8.34 -8.31 -8.19
N ILE A 153 8.62 -9.20 -7.26
CA ILE A 153 9.81 -9.11 -6.42
C ILE A 153 10.97 -9.50 -7.34
N ASP A 154 11.85 -8.55 -7.66
CA ASP A 154 13.15 -8.88 -8.28
C ASP A 154 13.97 -9.60 -7.21
N ASP A 155 13.79 -10.92 -7.12
CA ASP A 155 14.71 -11.84 -6.47
C ASP A 155 15.95 -12.01 -7.37
N ASP A 156 16.59 -10.91 -7.80
CA ASP A 156 17.89 -10.94 -8.46
C ASP A 156 18.99 -11.17 -7.39
N GLU A 157 18.87 -12.29 -6.68
CA GLU A 157 19.98 -12.96 -6.00
C GLU A 157 20.14 -14.37 -6.60
N ASP A 158 20.30 -14.44 -7.92
CA ASP A 158 21.02 -15.54 -8.57
C ASP A 158 22.55 -15.33 -8.44
N TRP A 159 23.02 -14.91 -7.25
CA TRP A 159 24.43 -15.00 -6.85
C TRP A 159 24.70 -16.40 -6.25
N ARG A 160 24.35 -17.44 -7.00
CA ARG A 160 24.86 -18.79 -6.77
C ARG A 160 25.79 -19.17 -7.91
N GLY A 161 27.07 -18.95 -7.68
CA GLY A 161 28.15 -19.59 -8.43
C GLY A 161 28.50 -18.89 -9.74
N ARG A 162 29.42 -17.93 -9.64
CA ARG A 162 30.47 -17.84 -10.66
C ARG A 162 31.79 -18.13 -9.95
N ASP A 163 32.20 -19.38 -10.07
CA ASP A 163 33.55 -19.89 -9.81
C ASP A 163 34.62 -18.99 -10.45
N GLU A 164 35.72 -18.76 -9.73
CA GLU A 164 37.09 -19.24 -10.05
C GLU A 164 38.11 -18.76 -9.00
#